data_AF-A0A7K6YYU4-F1
#
_entry.id   AF-A0A7K6YYU4-F1
#
_cell.length_a   1.000
_cell.length_b   1.000
_cell.length_c   1.000
_cell.angle_alpha   90.00
_cell.angle_beta   90.00
_cell.angle_gamma   90.00
#
_symmetry.space_group_name_H-M   'P 1'
#
loop_
_entity.id
_entity.type
_entity.pdbx_description
1 polymer ?
#
loop_
_entity_poly.entity_id
_entity_poly.type
_entity_poly.pdbx_seq_one_letter_code
_entity_poly.pdbx_strand_id
1 'polypeptide(L)'
;LERFGEAIRLLPERASAYNNRAQALRLRGDVAGALRDLDTAIRLSRGCGRTACQSFVQRGLIHRLQAREEEARRDFERAARLGSGFARQQLVLLNPYSALCNQMLCEMLGRLRNPGGA
;
A
#
# COMPACT_ATOMS: atom_id res chain seq x y z
N LEU A 1 11.71 13.84 -12.55
CA LEU A 1 10.98 14.61 -11.51
C LEU A 1 10.58 15.99 -12.00
N GLU A 2 11.48 16.73 -12.65
CA GLU A 2 11.19 18.05 -13.24
C GLU A 2 9.96 18.06 -14.14
N ARG A 3 9.83 17.09 -15.06
CA ARG A 3 8.66 16.92 -15.94
C ARG A 3 7.34 16.79 -15.17
N PHE A 4 7.34 16.12 -14.02
CA PHE A 4 6.14 16.03 -13.19
C PHE A 4 5.88 17.34 -12.43
N GLY A 5 6.93 18.06 -12.02
CA GLY A 5 6.80 19.40 -11.45
C GLY A 5 6.22 20.39 -12.45
N GLU A 6 6.64 20.32 -13.72
CA GLU A 6 6.06 21.11 -14.80
C GLU A 6 4.60 20.74 -15.08
N ALA A 7 4.28 19.44 -15.14
CA ALA A 7 2.89 18.99 -15.30
C ALA A 7 1.98 19.51 -14.17
N ILE A 8 2.48 19.56 -12.93
CA ILE A 8 1.76 20.11 -11.77
C ILE A 8 1.61 21.64 -11.89
N ARG A 9 2.63 22.35 -12.37
CA ARG A 9 2.53 23.80 -12.61
C ARG A 9 1.48 24.14 -13.66
N LEU A 10 1.39 23.34 -14.73
CA LEU A 10 0.42 23.55 -15.81
C LEU A 10 -1.00 23.12 -15.41
N LEU A 11 -1.14 22.04 -14.65
CA LEU A 11 -2.42 21.45 -14.26
C LEU A 11 -2.42 21.09 -12.76
N PRO A 12 -2.55 22.08 -11.85
CA PRO A 12 -2.41 21.87 -10.41
C PRO A 12 -3.52 21.01 -9.81
N GLU A 13 -4.67 20.91 -10.47
CA GLU A 13 -5.78 20.05 -10.02
C GLU A 13 -5.70 18.63 -10.60
N ARG A 14 -4.68 18.33 -11.42
CA ARG A 14 -4.53 17.00 -12.03
C ARG A 14 -3.91 16.02 -11.04
N ALA A 15 -4.77 15.36 -10.26
CA ALA A 15 -4.39 14.33 -9.27
C ALA A 15 -3.36 13.30 -9.78
N SER A 16 -3.47 12.86 -11.05
CA SER A 16 -2.57 11.87 -11.63
C SER A 16 -1.11 12.35 -11.71
N ALA A 17 -0.88 13.66 -11.85
CA ALA A 17 0.47 14.21 -11.91
C ALA A 17 1.20 14.06 -10.56
N TYR A 18 0.49 14.28 -9.45
CA TYR A 18 1.00 14.03 -8.09
C TYR A 18 1.25 12.55 -7.84
N ASN A 19 0.32 11.66 -8.19
CA ASN A 19 0.52 10.21 -8.05
C ASN A 19 1.79 9.72 -8.79
N ASN A 20 2.01 10.21 -10.01
CA ASN A 20 3.16 9.83 -10.82
C ASN A 20 4.47 10.42 -10.26
N ARG A 21 4.43 11.66 -9.75
CA ARG A 21 5.57 12.27 -9.06
C ARG A 21 5.92 11.51 -7.79
N ALA A 22 4.93 11.12 -6.99
CA ALA A 22 5.13 10.33 -5.78
C ALA A 22 5.85 9.01 -6.06
N GLN A 23 5.49 8.31 -7.15
CA GLN A 23 6.16 7.08 -7.54
C GLN A 23 7.65 7.32 -7.82
N ALA A 24 7.97 8.38 -8.56
CA ALA A 24 9.35 8.76 -8.85
C ALA A 24 10.12 9.22 -7.60
N LEU A 25 9.47 9.94 -6.68
CA LEU A 25 10.06 10.35 -5.40
C LEU A 25 10.40 9.13 -4.53
N ARG A 26 9.48 8.15 -4.44
CA ARG A 26 9.71 6.90 -3.71
C ARG A 26 10.90 6.13 -4.28
N LEU A 27 11.02 6.03 -5.60
CA LEU A 27 12.16 5.37 -6.26
C LEU A 27 13.49 6.10 -6.03
N ARG A 28 13.45 7.43 -5.80
CA ARG A 28 14.61 8.24 -5.40
C ARG A 28 14.91 8.17 -3.89
N GLY A 29 14.10 7.47 -3.11
CA GLY A 29 14.23 7.40 -1.65
C GLY A 29 13.61 8.59 -0.89
N ASP A 30 13.00 9.55 -1.59
CA ASP A 30 12.29 10.66 -0.97
C ASP A 30 10.87 10.23 -0.57
N VAL A 31 10.80 9.42 0.49
CA VAL A 31 9.55 8.83 0.98
C VAL A 31 8.61 9.91 1.53
N ALA A 32 9.14 10.92 2.22
CA ALA A 32 8.34 12.01 2.77
C ALA A 32 7.70 12.87 1.65
N GLY A 33 8.44 13.16 0.58
CA GLY A 33 7.91 13.80 -0.62
C GLY A 33 6.84 12.94 -1.30
N ALA A 34 7.07 11.63 -1.41
CA ALA A 34 6.10 10.71 -2.00
C ALA A 34 4.78 10.69 -1.23
N LEU A 35 4.82 10.60 0.11
CA LEU A 35 3.60 10.62 0.94
C LEU A 35 2.79 11.91 0.75
N ARG A 36 3.43 13.08 0.76
CA ARG A 36 2.74 14.37 0.53
C ARG A 36 2.03 14.44 -0.83
N ASP A 37 2.67 13.92 -1.87
CA ASP A 37 2.09 13.88 -3.21
C ASP A 37 0.93 12.88 -3.30
N LEU A 38 1.03 11.72 -2.64
CA LEU A 38 -0.06 10.74 -2.57
C LEU A 38 -1.28 11.31 -1.83
N ASP A 39 -1.06 12.03 -0.72
CA ASP A 39 -2.12 12.71 0.02
C ASP A 39 -2.83 13.75 -0.85
N THR A 40 -2.06 14.52 -1.61
CA THR A 40 -2.59 15.50 -2.56
C THR A 40 -3.37 14.83 -3.68
N ALA A 41 -2.85 13.75 -4.26
CA ALA A 41 -3.53 12.98 -5.30
C ALA A 41 -4.87 12.40 -4.81
N ILE A 42 -4.92 11.85 -3.59
CA ILE A 42 -6.14 11.33 -2.96
C ILE A 42 -7.15 12.44 -2.71
N ARG A 43 -6.71 13.59 -2.21
CA ARG A 43 -7.57 14.75 -1.96
C ARG A 43 -8.19 15.31 -3.25
N LEU A 44 -7.37 15.52 -4.28
CA LEU A 44 -7.81 16.03 -5.59
C LEU A 44 -8.75 15.06 -6.32
N SER A 45 -8.54 13.76 -6.16
CA SER A 45 -9.45 12.73 -6.68
C SER A 45 -10.67 12.48 -5.80
N ARG A 46 -10.85 13.23 -4.71
CA ARG A 46 -11.93 13.08 -3.72
C ARG A 46 -12.04 11.65 -3.18
N GLY A 47 -10.92 10.93 -3.13
CA GLY A 47 -10.85 9.55 -2.69
C GLY A 47 -11.52 8.52 -3.63
N CYS A 48 -11.82 8.87 -4.89
CA CYS A 48 -12.47 7.99 -5.84
C CYS A 48 -11.75 7.88 -7.20
N GLY A 49 -12.18 6.92 -8.02
CA GLY A 49 -11.62 6.68 -9.34
C GLY A 49 -10.23 6.06 -9.35
N ARG A 50 -9.64 5.96 -10.56
CA ARG A 50 -8.39 5.24 -10.80
C ARG A 50 -7.19 5.85 -10.07
N THR A 51 -7.09 7.18 -10.03
CA THR A 51 -5.96 7.84 -9.38
C THR A 51 -5.99 7.63 -7.87
N ALA A 52 -7.14 7.81 -7.20
CA ALA A 52 -7.25 7.50 -5.77
C ALA A 52 -6.87 6.04 -5.49
N CYS A 53 -7.38 5.11 -6.29
CA CYS A 53 -7.07 3.68 -6.19
C CYS A 53 -5.55 3.43 -6.21
N GLN A 54 -4.85 3.97 -7.21
CA GLN A 54 -3.39 3.85 -7.34
C GLN A 54 -2.65 4.53 -6.19
N SER A 55 -3.10 5.71 -5.76
CA SER A 55 -2.45 6.46 -4.69
C SER A 55 -2.61 5.77 -3.33
N PHE A 56 -3.78 5.22 -3.03
CA PHE A 56 -3.98 4.38 -1.84
C PHE A 56 -3.10 3.13 -1.88
N VAL A 57 -2.98 2.43 -3.02
CA VAL A 57 -2.06 1.29 -3.15
C VAL A 57 -0.62 1.69 -2.85
N GLN A 58 -0.13 2.77 -3.46
CA GLN A 58 1.24 3.22 -3.25
C GLN A 58 1.50 3.66 -1.81
N ARG A 59 0.56 4.39 -1.19
CA ARG A 59 0.68 4.85 0.19
C ARG A 59 0.64 3.67 1.17
N GLY A 60 -0.24 2.69 0.94
CA GLY A 60 -0.31 1.47 1.72
C GLY A 60 0.97 0.64 1.66
N LEU A 61 1.62 0.57 0.50
CA LEU A 61 2.94 -0.09 0.37
C LEU A 61 4.03 0.64 1.15
N ILE A 62 4.05 1.98 1.12
CA ILE A 62 5.01 2.77 1.91
C ILE A 62 4.79 2.51 3.41
N HIS A 63 3.54 2.59 3.89
CA HIS A 63 3.22 2.32 5.29
C HIS A 63 3.63 0.90 5.71
N ARG A 64 3.38 -0.10 4.87
CA ARG A 64 3.79 -1.48 5.13
C ARG A 64 5.31 -1.62 5.26
N LEU A 65 6.07 -0.98 4.38
CA LEU A 65 7.55 -0.96 4.46
C LEU A 65 8.08 -0.25 5.72
N GLN A 66 7.28 0.66 6.29
CA GLN A 66 7.59 1.36 7.55
C GLN A 66 7.06 0.62 8.79
N ALA A 67 6.63 -0.64 8.65
CA ALA A 67 5.98 -1.43 9.71
C ALA A 67 4.71 -0.78 10.31
N ARG A 68 4.08 0.13 9.56
CA ARG A 68 2.81 0.78 9.92
C ARG A 68 1.64 0.00 9.34
N GLU A 69 1.39 -1.17 9.92
CA GLU A 69 0.46 -2.15 9.36
C GLU A 69 -0.99 -1.68 9.35
N GLU A 70 -1.44 -0.97 10.40
CA GLU A 70 -2.82 -0.46 10.46
C GLU A 70 -3.08 0.61 9.42
N GLU A 71 -2.15 1.55 9.21
CA GLU A 71 -2.25 2.54 8.15
C GLU A 71 -2.19 1.91 6.76
N ALA A 72 -1.32 0.92 6.57
CA ALA A 72 -1.25 0.14 5.33
C ALA A 72 -2.58 -0.57 5.04
N ARG A 73 -3.15 -1.23 6.05
CA ARG A 73 -4.43 -1.94 5.97
C ARG A 73 -5.55 -0.97 5.57
N ARG A 74 -5.67 0.18 6.22
CA ARG A 74 -6.69 1.20 5.89
C ARG A 74 -6.58 1.66 4.44
N ASP A 75 -5.36 1.89 3.94
CA ASP A 75 -5.12 2.28 2.56
C ASP A 75 -5.49 1.16 1.58
N PHE A 76 -5.10 -0.08 1.86
CA PHE A 76 -5.49 -1.20 1.02
C PHE A 76 -7.00 -1.47 1.03
N GLU A 77 -7.70 -1.28 2.15
CA GLU A 77 -9.16 -1.36 2.19
C GLU A 77 -9.81 -0.30 1.29
N ARG A 78 -9.30 0.94 1.30
CA ARG A 78 -9.77 2.01 0.42
C ARG A 78 -9.52 1.67 -1.05
N ALA A 79 -8.32 1.20 -1.40
CA ALA A 79 -8.00 0.78 -2.77
C ALA A 79 -8.83 -0.43 -3.24
N ALA A 80 -9.05 -1.42 -2.37
CA ALA A 80 -9.86 -2.60 -2.66
C ALA A 80 -11.31 -2.23 -2.99
N ARG A 81 -11.91 -1.30 -2.22
CA ARG A 81 -13.25 -0.74 -2.51
C ARG A 81 -13.32 -0.05 -3.87
N LEU A 82 -12.21 0.48 -4.37
CA LEU A 82 -12.09 1.08 -5.71
C LEU A 82 -11.72 0.06 -6.80
N GLY A 83 -11.74 -1.24 -6.49
CA GLY A 83 -11.55 -2.33 -7.45
C GLY A 83 -10.13 -2.88 -7.57
N SER A 84 -9.17 -2.44 -6.74
CA SER A 84 -7.80 -2.97 -6.81
C SER A 84 -7.73 -4.45 -6.35
N GLY A 85 -7.45 -5.35 -7.29
CA GLY A 85 -7.11 -6.75 -6.99
C GLY A 85 -5.83 -6.91 -6.16
N PHE A 86 -4.81 -6.11 -6.45
CA PHE A 86 -3.55 -6.10 -5.69
C PHE A 86 -3.79 -5.79 -4.20
N ALA A 87 -4.48 -4.69 -3.91
CA ALA A 87 -4.86 -4.32 -2.53
C ALA A 87 -5.64 -5.42 -1.80
N ARG A 88 -6.59 -6.11 -2.47
CA ARG A 88 -7.29 -7.27 -1.87
C ARG A 88 -6.32 -8.37 -1.47
N GLN A 89 -5.36 -8.70 -2.34
CA GLN A 89 -4.31 -9.67 -2.01
C GLN A 89 -3.43 -9.20 -0.84
N GLN A 90 -3.07 -7.92 -0.79
CA GLN A 90 -2.29 -7.37 0.32
C GLN A 90 -3.04 -7.44 1.65
N LEU A 91 -4.36 -7.23 1.67
CA LEU A 91 -5.17 -7.39 2.88
C LEU A 91 -5.18 -8.83 3.40
N VAL A 92 -5.22 -9.82 2.49
CA VAL A 92 -5.08 -11.24 2.88
C VAL A 92 -3.71 -11.47 3.53
N LEU A 93 -2.64 -10.92 2.97
CA LEU A 93 -1.29 -11.06 3.54
C LEU A 93 -1.10 -10.33 4.88
N LEU A 94 -1.87 -9.28 5.13
CA LEU A 94 -1.86 -8.53 6.40
C LEU A 94 -2.77 -9.17 7.45
N ASN A 95 -3.55 -10.20 7.11
CA ASN A 95 -4.41 -10.83 8.08
C ASN A 95 -3.57 -11.67 9.08
N PRO A 96 -3.58 -11.32 10.39
CA PRO A 96 -2.78 -12.02 11.39
C PRO A 96 -3.23 -13.48 11.57
N TYR A 97 -4.50 -13.80 11.29
CA TYR A 97 -5.01 -15.16 11.37
C TYR A 97 -4.44 -16.07 10.28
N SER A 98 -4.17 -15.56 9.07
CA SER A 98 -3.47 -16.37 8.04
C SER A 98 -2.04 -16.72 8.44
N ALA A 99 -1.34 -15.83 9.15
CA ALA A 99 -0.01 -16.10 9.69
C ALA A 99 -0.08 -17.13 10.84
N LEU A 100 -1.04 -16.96 11.76
CA LEU A 100 -1.24 -17.87 12.90
C LEU A 100 -1.70 -19.26 12.46
N CYS A 101 -2.62 -19.38 11.49
CA CYS A 101 -3.05 -20.68 10.98
C CYS A 101 -1.89 -21.46 10.36
N ASN A 102 -1.03 -20.80 9.58
CA ASN A 102 0.15 -21.42 9.00
C ASN A 102 1.17 -21.81 10.08
N GLN A 103 1.39 -20.96 11.09
CA GLN A 103 2.27 -21.26 12.20
C GLN A 103 1.76 -22.45 13.04
N MET A 104 0.47 -22.46 13.38
CA MET A 104 -0.18 -23.57 14.10
C MET A 104 -0.13 -24.87 13.29
N LEU A 105 -0.38 -24.82 11.98
CA LEU A 105 -0.26 -25.98 11.08
C LEU A 105 1.17 -26.52 11.06
N CYS A 106 2.18 -25.65 10.92
CA CYS A 106 3.58 -26.05 10.95
C CYS A 106 3.98 -26.67 12.29
N GLU A 107 3.56 -26.10 13.42
CA GLU A 107 3.81 -26.65 14.75
C GLU A 107 3.15 -28.02 14.94
N MET A 108 1.89 -28.18 14.53
CA MET A 108 1.16 -29.46 14.62
C MET A 108 1.81 -30.54 13.75
N LEU A 109 2.19 -30.22 12.51
CA LEU A 109 2.91 -31.13 11.61
C LEU A 109 4.30 -31.50 12.16
N GLY A 110 4.98 -30.54 12.81
CA GLY A 110 6.25 -30.79 13.50
C GLY A 110 6.11 -31.79 14.65
N ARG A 111 5.08 -31.63 15.48
CA ARG A 111 4.76 -32.55 16.59
C ARG A 111 4.41 -33.96 16.08
N LEU A 112 3.67 -34.05 14.97
CA LEU A 112 3.34 -35.34 14.35
C LEU A 112 4.56 -36.05 13.73
N ARG A 113 5.55 -35.29 13.23
CA ARG A 113 6.82 -35.86 12.70
C ARG A 113 7.79 -36.27 13.80
N ASN A 114 7.69 -35.72 15.01
CA ASN A 114 8.54 -36.05 16.16
C ASN A 114 7.70 -36.32 17.43
N PRO A 115 7.04 -37.50 17.53
CA PRO A 115 6.11 -37.80 18.62
C PRO A 115 6.78 -38.07 19.99
N GLY A 116 8.11 -37.98 20.11
CA GLY A 116 8.87 -38.39 21.31
C GLY A 116 9.72 -37.30 21.98
N GLY A 117 9.54 -36.01 21.67
CA GLY A 117 10.30 -34.93 22.30
C GLY A 117 9.60 -34.36 23.55
N ALA A 118 9.79 -35.02 24.69
CA ALA A 118 9.56 -34.49 26.04
C ALA A 118 10.91 -34.45 26.78
#